data_AF-A0A5C6U188-F1
#
_entry.id   AF-A0A5C6U188-F1
#
_cell.length_a   1.000
_cell.length_b   1.000
_cell.length_c   1.000
_cell.angle_alpha   90.00
_cell.angle_beta   90.00
_cell.angle_gamma   90.00
#
_symmetry.space_group_name_H-M   'P 1'
#
loop_
_entity.id
_entity.type
_entity.pdbx_description
1 polymer ?
#
loop_
_entity_poly.entity_id
_entity_poly.type
_entity_poly.pdbx_seq_one_letter_code
_entity_poly.pdbx_strand_id
1 'polypeptide(L)'
;MTVTDAHGTTSSQTFTLDVRAALAATTQVDNTVVQLDSPVGPFTPVVVTGGQQPYTFSVGPSLPAGLTMNPSTGEVTGTPSASTPMTDYTVTVVDASGARVLRSFRLATTAPIRLDVQPRPLIWDRPERP
;
A
#
# COMPACT_ATOMS: atom_id res chain seq x y z
N MET A 1 -32.16 4.75 -29.96
CA MET A 1 -32.69 4.92 -31.34
C MET A 1 -34.16 5.26 -31.22
N THR A 2 -34.59 6.39 -31.73
CA THR A 2 -36.00 6.79 -31.78
C THR A 2 -36.54 6.47 -33.16
N VAL A 3 -37.49 5.55 -33.23
CA VAL A 3 -38.26 5.33 -34.45
C VAL A 3 -39.51 6.19 -34.32
N THR A 4 -39.63 7.16 -35.22
CA THR A 4 -40.80 8.04 -35.32
C THR A 4 -41.66 7.52 -36.45
N ASP A 5 -42.82 6.95 -36.13
CA ASP A 5 -43.87 6.68 -37.12
C ASP A 5 -44.62 7.99 -37.46
N ALA A 6 -45.25 8.06 -38.63
CA ALA A 6 -45.99 9.22 -39.15
C ALA A 6 -47.14 9.70 -38.25
N HIS A 7 -47.50 8.93 -37.20
CA HIS A 7 -48.53 9.26 -36.22
C HIS A 7 -48.01 9.88 -34.91
N GLY A 8 -46.75 10.35 -34.88
CA GLY A 8 -46.21 11.12 -33.75
C GLY A 8 -45.98 10.33 -32.46
N THR A 9 -46.13 9.01 -32.51
CA THR A 9 -45.81 8.12 -31.38
C THR A 9 -44.33 7.75 -31.47
N THR A 10 -43.53 8.23 -30.52
CA THR A 10 -42.11 7.89 -30.42
C THR A 10 -41.93 6.82 -29.36
N SER A 11 -41.30 5.70 -29.71
CA SER A 11 -40.84 4.71 -28.75
C SER A 11 -39.34 4.87 -28.56
N SER A 12 -38.93 5.25 -27.36
CA SER A 12 -37.53 5.41 -26.98
C SER A 12 -37.04 4.12 -26.34
N GLN A 13 -36.19 3.38 -27.05
CA GLN A 13 -35.33 2.38 -26.41
C GLN A 13 -34.03 3.06 -25.99
N THR A 14 -33.84 3.13 -24.67
CA THR A 14 -32.57 3.52 -24.05
C THR A 14 -31.61 2.34 -24.15
N PHE A 15 -30.59 2.46 -24.99
CA PHE A 15 -29.46 1.53 -24.98
C PHE A 15 -28.43 2.08 -23.99
N THR A 16 -28.31 1.45 -22.83
CA THR A 16 -27.23 1.74 -21.89
C THR A 16 -25.98 1.02 -22.38
N LEU A 17 -25.07 1.75 -23.02
CA LEU A 17 -23.71 1.27 -23.25
C LEU A 17 -22.97 1.35 -21.91
N ASP A 18 -22.83 0.22 -21.23
CA ASP A 18 -21.98 0.11 -20.05
C ASP A 18 -20.52 0.20 -20.51
N VAL A 19 -19.98 1.41 -20.60
CA VAL A 19 -18.55 1.63 -20.87
C VAL A 19 -17.81 1.28 -19.59
N ARG A 20 -17.46 0.00 -19.48
CA ARG A 20 -16.65 -0.49 -18.36
C ARG A 20 -15.25 0.09 -18.48
N ALA A 21 -14.84 0.84 -17.48
CA ALA A 21 -13.45 1.26 -17.36
C ALA A 21 -12.57 0.01 -17.19
N ALA A 22 -11.56 -0.15 -18.03
CA ALA A 22 -10.59 -1.23 -17.89
C ALA A 22 -9.89 -1.12 -16.52
N LEU A 23 -9.63 -2.27 -15.90
CA LEU A 23 -8.91 -2.32 -14.63
C LEU A 23 -7.53 -1.68 -14.79
N ALA A 24 -7.30 -0.57 -14.11
CA ALA A 24 -6.02 0.10 -14.04
C ALA A 24 -5.58 0.19 -12.58
N ALA A 25 -4.30 -0.04 -12.33
CA ALA A 25 -3.70 0.26 -11.03
C ALA A 25 -2.62 1.33 -11.22
N THR A 26 -2.45 2.19 -10.23
CA THR A 26 -1.44 3.25 -10.23
C THR A 26 -0.64 3.12 -8.93
N THR A 27 0.68 3.08 -9.05
CA THR A 27 1.55 3.13 -7.87
C THR A 27 1.46 4.55 -7.30
N GLN A 28 0.98 4.67 -6.08
CA GLN A 28 0.91 5.94 -5.36
C GLN A 28 2.17 6.15 -4.51
N VAL A 29 2.76 5.05 -4.01
CA VAL A 29 3.98 5.08 -3.21
C VAL A 29 5.01 4.18 -3.88
N ASP A 30 6.00 4.79 -4.53
CA ASP A 30 7.08 4.03 -5.19
C ASP A 30 8.08 3.46 -4.19
N ASN A 31 8.36 4.22 -3.12
CA ASN A 31 9.21 3.78 -2.02
C ASN A 31 8.78 4.41 -0.70
N THR A 32 8.98 3.67 0.40
CA THR A 32 8.77 4.18 1.74
C THR A 32 9.75 3.54 2.72
N VAL A 33 10.12 4.32 3.75
CA VAL A 33 11.02 3.88 4.82
C VAL A 33 10.28 4.04 6.13
N VAL A 34 10.20 2.97 6.90
CA VAL A 34 9.50 2.92 8.18
C VAL A 34 10.46 2.60 9.31
N GLN A 35 10.20 3.15 10.48
CA GLN A 35 11.01 2.88 11.67
C GLN A 35 10.51 1.62 12.38
N LEU A 36 11.44 0.76 12.78
CA LEU A 36 11.18 -0.38 13.65
C LEU A 36 10.53 0.10 14.95
N ASP A 37 9.59 -0.68 15.48
CA ASP A 37 8.83 -0.38 16.70
C ASP A 37 7.95 0.89 16.64
N SER A 38 7.85 1.54 15.48
CA SER A 38 6.94 2.67 15.26
C SER A 38 5.71 2.21 14.50
N PRO A 39 4.48 2.51 14.98
CA PRO A 39 3.28 2.22 14.21
C PRO A 39 3.32 2.99 12.90
N VAL A 40 3.21 2.26 11.79
CA VAL A 40 3.11 2.86 10.47
C VAL A 40 1.64 3.17 10.22
N GLY A 41 1.36 4.43 9.89
CA GLY A 41 0.01 4.85 9.52
C GLY A 41 -0.49 4.09 8.29
N PRO A 42 -1.82 3.94 8.10
CA PRO A 42 -2.35 3.30 6.90
C PRO A 42 -1.86 4.02 5.66
N PHE A 43 -1.17 3.29 4.78
CA PHE A 43 -0.76 3.81 3.48
C PHE A 43 -1.17 2.86 2.37
N THR A 44 -1.64 3.41 1.26
CA THR A 44 -2.01 2.66 0.06
C THR A 44 -0.88 2.77 -0.96
N PRO A 45 -0.02 1.74 -1.12
CA PRO A 45 1.04 1.79 -2.11
C PRO A 45 0.49 1.80 -3.54
N VAL A 46 -0.69 1.23 -3.75
CA VAL A 46 -1.32 1.05 -5.06
C VAL A 46 -2.79 1.41 -4.98
N VAL A 47 -3.24 2.28 -5.88
CA VAL A 47 -4.66 2.64 -6.04
C VAL A 47 -5.17 2.06 -7.34
N VAL A 48 -6.41 1.57 -7.31
CA VAL A 48 -7.06 0.92 -8.45
C VAL A 48 -8.17 1.83 -8.95
N THR A 49 -8.20 2.06 -10.26
CA THR A 49 -9.24 2.84 -10.95
C THR A 49 -9.85 2.01 -12.07
N GLY A 50 -11.17 2.09 -12.22
CA GLY A 50 -11.91 1.21 -13.13
C GLY A 50 -11.95 -0.25 -12.67
N GLY A 51 -12.45 -1.13 -13.53
CA GLY A 51 -12.65 -2.55 -13.22
C GLY A 51 -14.00 -2.86 -12.57
N GLN A 52 -14.15 -4.10 -12.11
CA GLN A 52 -15.35 -4.60 -11.43
C GLN A 52 -15.06 -4.90 -9.96
N GLN A 53 -15.79 -4.25 -9.05
CA GLN A 53 -15.74 -4.57 -7.63
C GLN A 53 -16.42 -5.92 -7.34
N PRO A 54 -15.99 -6.67 -6.31
CA PRO A 54 -14.92 -6.35 -5.36
C PRO A 54 -13.50 -6.57 -5.95
N TYR A 55 -12.54 -5.77 -5.47
CA TYR A 55 -11.12 -5.96 -5.78
C TYR A 55 -10.45 -6.81 -4.69
N THR A 56 -9.54 -7.69 -5.12
CA THR A 56 -8.70 -8.50 -4.23
C THR A 56 -7.25 -8.08 -4.40
N PHE A 57 -6.66 -7.55 -3.34
CA PHE A 57 -5.26 -7.15 -3.24
C PHE A 57 -4.45 -8.24 -2.56
N SER A 58 -3.29 -8.52 -3.10
CA SER A 58 -2.30 -9.43 -2.53
C SER A 58 -0.91 -8.84 -2.71
N VAL A 59 0.01 -9.13 -1.81
CA VAL A 59 1.39 -8.62 -1.85
C VAL A 59 2.39 -9.76 -1.72
N GLY A 60 3.44 -9.73 -2.53
CA GLY A 60 4.55 -10.69 -2.50
C GLY A 60 5.88 -9.99 -2.82
N PRO A 61 6.98 -10.24 -2.07
CA PRO A 61 7.14 -11.20 -0.98
C PRO A 61 6.33 -10.84 0.28
N SER A 62 6.28 -11.74 1.27
CA SER A 62 5.63 -11.46 2.56
C SER A 62 6.22 -10.20 3.20
N LEU A 63 5.34 -9.27 3.61
CA LEU A 63 5.74 -8.04 4.29
C LEU A 63 6.57 -8.35 5.56
N PRO A 64 7.40 -7.39 6.02
CA PRO A 64 8.13 -7.53 7.29
C PRO A 64 7.18 -7.91 8.43
N ALA A 65 7.67 -8.70 9.39
CA ALA A 65 6.86 -9.13 10.54
C ALA A 65 6.19 -7.93 11.21
N GLY A 66 4.88 -8.03 11.46
CA GLY A 66 4.06 -6.97 12.06
C GLY A 66 3.44 -5.98 11.06
N LEU A 67 3.77 -6.05 9.77
CA LEU A 67 3.05 -5.34 8.70
C LEU A 67 2.07 -6.28 8.00
N THR A 68 0.86 -5.78 7.76
CA THR A 68 -0.21 -6.50 7.07
C THR A 68 -0.85 -5.61 6.01
N MET A 69 -1.15 -6.18 4.85
CA MET A 69 -1.94 -5.52 3.81
C MET A 69 -3.39 -5.96 3.90
N ASN A 70 -4.31 -5.01 3.85
CA ASN A 70 -5.74 -5.27 3.74
C ASN A 70 -6.07 -5.71 2.29
N PRO A 71 -6.58 -6.94 2.08
CA PRO A 71 -6.85 -7.45 0.74
C PRO A 71 -8.05 -6.79 0.04
N SER A 72 -8.83 -5.96 0.73
CA SER A 72 -9.99 -5.27 0.13
C SER A 72 -9.69 -3.81 -0.23
N THR A 73 -8.85 -3.14 0.57
CA THR A 73 -8.51 -1.71 0.37
C THR A 73 -7.11 -1.49 -0.20
N GLY A 74 -6.22 -2.50 -0.11
CA GLY A 74 -4.81 -2.35 -0.46
C GLY A 74 -4.01 -1.54 0.56
N GLU A 75 -4.59 -1.19 1.71
CA GLU A 75 -3.90 -0.46 2.78
C GLU A 75 -2.91 -1.35 3.51
N VAL A 76 -1.67 -0.88 3.64
CA VAL A 76 -0.66 -1.49 4.49
C VAL A 76 -0.69 -0.80 5.84
N THR A 77 -0.83 -1.60 6.89
CA THR A 77 -0.88 -1.13 8.29
C THR A 77 -0.05 -2.04 9.19
N GLY A 78 0.30 -1.52 10.37
CA GLY A 78 0.90 -2.31 11.44
C GLY A 78 2.20 -1.69 11.96
N THR A 79 2.88 -2.46 12.80
CA THR A 79 4.14 -2.05 13.44
C THR A 79 5.21 -3.04 13.05
N PRO A 80 6.19 -2.65 12.21
CA PRO A 80 7.23 -3.57 11.81
C PRO A 80 8.11 -3.93 13.01
N SER A 81 8.29 -5.23 13.24
CA SER A 81 9.13 -5.81 14.29
C SER A 81 10.41 -6.45 13.75
N ALA A 82 10.62 -6.44 12.43
CA ALA A 82 11.84 -6.89 11.77
C ALA A 82 12.47 -5.77 10.92
N SER A 83 13.77 -5.51 11.12
CA SER A 83 14.51 -4.62 10.23
C SER A 83 14.79 -5.35 8.92
N THR A 84 14.45 -4.69 7.81
CA THR A 84 14.57 -5.25 6.47
C THR A 84 15.20 -4.20 5.57
N PRO A 85 16.21 -4.54 4.76
CA PRO A 85 16.75 -3.61 3.77
C PRO A 85 15.67 -3.26 2.73
N MET A 86 15.93 -2.22 1.94
CA MET A 86 15.05 -1.80 0.84
C MET A 86 14.77 -2.99 -0.08
N THR A 87 13.54 -3.50 -0.03
CA THR A 87 13.10 -4.69 -0.77
C THR A 87 11.96 -4.32 -1.70
N ASP A 88 11.96 -4.90 -2.90
CA ASP A 88 10.89 -4.74 -3.88
C ASP A 88 9.72 -5.68 -3.54
N TYR A 89 8.54 -5.10 -3.36
CA TYR A 89 7.27 -5.79 -3.12
C TYR A 89 6.34 -5.59 -4.30
N THR A 90 5.73 -6.66 -4.77
CA THR A 90 4.75 -6.65 -5.86
C THR A 90 3.35 -6.82 -5.30
N VAL A 91 2.51 -5.81 -5.49
CA VAL A 91 1.07 -5.85 -5.23
C VAL A 91 0.37 -6.37 -6.48
N THR A 92 -0.37 -7.45 -6.33
CA THR A 92 -1.25 -7.99 -7.35
C THR A 92 -2.69 -7.67 -6.97
N VAL A 93 -3.36 -6.95 -7.86
CA VAL A 93 -4.78 -6.61 -7.76
C VAL A 93 -5.54 -7.46 -8.77
N VAL A 94 -6.59 -8.14 -8.32
CA VAL A 94 -7.52 -8.89 -9.16
C VAL A 94 -8.91 -8.31 -8.99
N ASP A 95 -9.60 -8.05 -10.10
CA ASP A 95 -11.00 -7.61 -10.07
C ASP A 95 -11.98 -8.78 -10.19
N ALA A 96 -13.26 -8.51 -9.96
CA ALA A 96 -14.31 -9.52 -10.03
C ALA A 96 -14.51 -10.12 -11.43
N SER A 97 -14.01 -9.44 -12.48
CA SER A 97 -14.04 -9.95 -13.86
C SER A 97 -12.87 -10.88 -14.19
N GLY A 98 -11.91 -11.03 -13.26
CA GLY A 98 -10.69 -11.81 -13.45
C GLY A 98 -9.55 -11.02 -14.12
N ALA A 99 -9.74 -9.72 -14.37
CA ALA A 99 -8.66 -8.85 -14.79
C ALA A 99 -7.69 -8.69 -13.63
N ARG A 100 -6.39 -8.69 -13.94
CA ARG A 100 -5.32 -8.60 -12.94
C ARG A 100 -4.31 -7.53 -13.32
N VAL A 101 -3.86 -6.76 -12.34
CA VAL A 101 -2.84 -5.74 -12.52
C VAL A 101 -1.79 -5.89 -11.42
N LEU A 102 -0.53 -5.80 -11.80
CA LEU A 102 0.61 -5.91 -10.89
C LEU A 102 1.33 -4.58 -10.80
N ARG A 103 1.69 -4.17 -9.59
CA ARG A 103 2.47 -2.95 -9.31
C ARG A 103 3.53 -3.24 -8.28
N SER A 104 4.72 -2.71 -8.50
CA SER A 104 5.85 -2.85 -7.59
C SER A 104 6.03 -1.58 -6.76
N PHE A 105 6.34 -1.75 -5.47
CA PHE A 105 6.76 -0.68 -4.56
C PHE A 105 7.93 -1.16 -3.71
N ARG A 106 8.74 -0.24 -3.20
CA ARG A 106 9.87 -0.54 -2.32
C ARG A 106 9.57 -0.18 -0.87
N LEU A 107 9.96 -1.06 0.04
CA LEU A 107 9.82 -0.83 1.48
C LEU A 107 11.11 -1.19 2.19
N ALA A 108 11.58 -0.29 3.06
CA ALA A 108 12.68 -0.53 3.98
C ALA A 108 12.23 -0.31 5.43
N THR A 109 12.71 -1.15 6.34
CA THR A 109 12.49 -0.98 7.79
C THR A 109 13.82 -0.79 8.50
N THR A 110 14.04 0.39 9.07
CA THR A 110 15.28 0.74 9.78
C THR A 110 15.04 0.79 11.29
N ALA A 111 15.98 0.28 12.08
CA ALA A 111 15.91 0.42 13.53
C ALA A 111 16.14 1.89 13.94
N PRO A 112 15.44 2.40 14.97
CA PRO A 112 15.74 3.72 15.52
C PRO A 112 17.17 3.72 16.08
N ILE A 113 17.93 4.76 15.77
CA ILE A 113 19.25 4.98 16.35
C ILE A 113 19.06 5.20 17.86
N ARG A 114 19.52 4.25 18.68
CA ARG A 114 19.68 4.47 20.12
C ARG A 114 20.99 5.22 20.32
N LEU A 115 20.91 6.49 20.72
CA LEU A 115 22.08 7.19 21.24
C LEU A 115 22.39 6.61 22.62
N ASP A 116 23.27 5.61 22.69
CA ASP A 116 23.80 5.16 23.96
C ASP A 116 24.76 6.23 24.46
N VAL A 117 24.21 7.20 25.21
CA VAL A 117 25.03 8.12 25.99
C VAL A 117 25.56 7.29 27.16
N GLN A 118 26.61 6.50 26.92
CA GLN A 118 27.32 5.86 28.02
C GLN A 118 27.85 6.98 28.91
N PRO A 119 27.39 7.12 30.17
CA PRO A 119 28.05 8.02 31.09
C PRO A 119 29.43 7.41 31.32
N ARG A 120 30.45 8.00 30.69
CA ARG A 120 31.84 7.66 30.95
C ARG A 120 32.03 7.83 32.46
N PRO A 121 32.28 6.75 33.24
CA PRO A 121 32.44 6.92 34.67
C PRO A 121 33.61 7.87 34.89
N LEU A 122 33.34 8.99 35.56
CA LEU A 122 34.37 9.89 36.05
C LEU A 122 35.13 9.11 37.11
N ILE A 123 36.26 8.52 36.71
CA ILE A 123 37.24 7.99 37.65
C ILE A 123 37.73 9.21 38.43
N TRP A 124 37.17 9.39 39.63
CA TRP A 124 37.69 10.36 40.59
C TRP A 124 39.02 9.82 41.10
N ASP A 125 40.08 10.16 40.39
CA ASP A 125 41.45 9.95 40.86
C ASP A 125 41.62 10.82 42.11
N ARG A 126 41.50 10.23 43.29
CA ARG A 126 41.87 10.90 44.54
C ARG A 126 43.39 11.07 44.51
N PRO A 127 43.93 12.30 44.60
CA PRO A 127 45.35 12.45 44.90
C PRO A 127 45.59 11.99 46.34
N GLU A 128 46.34 10.89 46.50
CA GLU A 128 46.92 10.51 47.78
C GLU A 128 47.86 11.64 48.23
N ARG A 129 47.58 12.19 49.42
CA ARG A 129 48.42 13.19 50.07
C ARG A 129 49.70 12.53 50.60
N PRO A 130 50.90 13.12 50.40
CA PRO A 130 52.03 12.91 51.28
C PRO A 130 51.88 13.69 52.60
#